data_AF-A0A5N6JFP0-F1
#
_entry.id   AF-A0A5N6JFP0-F1
#
_cell.length_a   1.000
_cell.length_b   1.000
_cell.length_c   1.000
_cell.angle_alpha   90.00
_cell.angle_beta   90.00
_cell.angle_gamma   90.00
#
_symmetry.space_group_name_H-M   'P 1'
#
loop_
_entity.id
_entity.type
_entity.pdbx_description
1 polymer ?
#
loop_
_entity_poly.entity_id
_entity_poly.type
_entity_poly.pdbx_seq_one_letter_code
_entity_poly.pdbx_strand_id
1 'polypeptide(L)'
;MSAGLILSQLEALISRMQSMERKISERNIRPKRGQLEQFDVLRTELQAVSTRIDAAIIELSQPTDEGIEFVSKIRSAKAILSLSSPMLTTLSKNLYLIFNCPKESNLDSAQVRMRKRHTQTRCEKLRHQHPHVIAMWSMELLPSTWKTSRGMADKVFDFLISTLKADRFSKLPSSLCHALQSLSEEEPLNNCTSFQGFASHFMPQLHLDEVEEDNCMTKGRSRDLSPEGEAASNKRSCTVERKQLLKGPFTGL
;
A
#
# COMPACT_ATOMS: atom_id res chain seq x y z
N MET A 1 -18.87 27.79 -1.64
CA MET A 1 -18.50 27.78 -0.21
C MET A 1 -17.24 26.94 -0.04
N SER A 2 -16.28 27.37 0.78
CA SER A 2 -15.05 26.60 1.02
C SER A 2 -15.27 25.54 2.11
N ALA A 3 -14.50 24.44 2.07
CA ALA A 3 -14.56 23.41 3.11
C ALA A 3 -14.24 23.99 4.51
N GLY A 4 -13.28 24.91 4.59
CA GLY A 4 -12.94 25.60 5.84
C GLY A 4 -14.12 26.38 6.43
N LEU A 5 -14.94 27.03 5.60
CA LEU A 5 -16.15 27.71 6.07
C LEU A 5 -17.16 26.73 6.67
N ILE A 6 -17.38 25.58 6.03
CA ILE A 6 -18.30 24.54 6.51
C ILE A 6 -17.80 23.98 7.84
N LEU A 7 -16.49 23.70 7.97
CA LEU A 7 -15.89 23.23 9.22
C LEU A 7 -16.09 24.23 10.37
N SER A 8 -15.79 25.51 10.15
CA SER A 8 -16.00 26.55 11.19
C SER A 8 -17.48 26.71 11.56
N GLN A 9 -18.40 26.52 10.61
CA GLN A 9 -19.85 26.52 10.90
C GLN A 9 -20.26 25.33 11.77
N LEU A 10 -19.74 24.13 11.50
CA LEU A 10 -19.99 22.93 12.31
C LEU A 10 -19.42 23.09 13.73
N GLU A 11 -18.19 23.60 13.87
CA GLU A 11 -17.57 23.87 15.18
C GLU A 11 -18.40 24.88 16.01
N ALA A 12 -18.85 25.96 15.38
CA ALA A 12 -19.70 26.94 16.02
C ALA A 12 -21.07 26.36 16.43
N LEU A 13 -21.64 25.48 15.61
CA LEU A 13 -22.89 24.78 15.91
C LEU A 13 -22.73 23.84 17.12
N ILE A 14 -21.68 23.01 17.13
CA ILE A 14 -21.35 22.11 18.25
C ILE A 14 -21.21 22.91 19.55
N SER A 15 -20.46 24.01 19.52
CA SER A 15 -20.27 24.89 20.69
C SER A 15 -21.59 25.44 21.23
N ARG A 16 -22.52 25.81 20.34
CA ARG A 16 -23.86 26.28 20.72
C ARG A 16 -24.71 25.15 21.31
N MET A 17 -24.67 23.96 20.73
CA MET A 17 -25.39 22.79 21.23
C MET A 17 -24.91 22.40 22.63
N GLN A 18 -23.58 22.37 22.88
CA GLN A 18 -22.99 22.10 24.20
C GLN A 18 -23.33 23.18 25.25
N SER A 19 -23.45 24.44 24.83
CA SER A 19 -23.93 25.53 25.71
C SER A 19 -25.41 25.35 26.08
N MET A 20 -26.24 24.94 25.10
CA MET A 20 -27.66 24.67 25.32
C MET A 20 -27.88 23.46 26.22
N GLU A 21 -27.12 22.38 26.01
CA GLU A 21 -27.11 21.19 26.86
C GLU A 21 -26.88 21.56 28.32
N ARG A 22 -25.82 22.33 28.62
CA ARG A 22 -25.54 22.82 29.98
C ARG A 22 -26.70 23.60 30.57
N LYS A 23 -27.31 24.52 29.81
CA LYS A 23 -28.46 25.30 30.28
C LYS A 23 -29.69 24.46 30.59
N ILE A 24 -29.88 23.35 29.86
CA ILE A 24 -30.99 22.41 30.08
C ILE A 24 -30.69 21.54 31.31
N SER A 25 -29.46 21.06 31.47
CA SER A 25 -29.04 20.17 32.56
C SER A 25 -28.87 20.87 33.91
N GLU A 26 -28.41 22.12 33.93
CA GLU A 26 -28.12 22.88 35.16
C GLU A 26 -29.35 23.59 35.75
N ARG A 27 -30.44 23.71 34.98
CA ARG A 27 -31.64 24.43 35.41
C ARG A 27 -32.79 23.46 35.68
N ASN A 28 -33.49 23.70 36.79
CA ASN A 28 -34.80 23.11 37.08
C ASN A 28 -35.88 23.70 36.15
N ILE A 29 -35.74 23.51 34.84
CA ILE A 29 -36.76 23.88 33.87
C ILE A 29 -37.94 22.93 34.08
N ARG A 30 -39.14 23.47 34.29
CA ARG A 30 -40.40 22.73 34.34
C ARG A 30 -41.25 23.11 33.12
N PRO A 31 -41.10 22.42 31.98
CA PRO A 31 -41.84 22.77 30.77
C PRO A 31 -43.34 22.53 30.95
N LYS A 32 -44.18 23.38 30.36
CA LYS A 32 -45.62 23.12 30.21
C LYS A 32 -45.85 22.01 29.17
N ARG A 33 -47.00 21.33 29.21
CA ARG A 33 -47.32 20.24 28.26
C ARG A 33 -47.11 20.62 26.78
N GLY A 34 -47.64 21.77 26.34
CA GLY A 34 -47.44 22.23 24.97
C GLY A 34 -45.98 22.61 24.62
N GLN A 35 -45.14 22.90 25.61
CA GLN A 35 -43.70 23.11 25.40
C GLN A 35 -42.95 21.78 25.27
N LEU A 36 -43.38 20.73 25.99
CA LEU A 36 -42.83 19.38 25.83
C LEU A 36 -43.06 18.87 24.40
N GLU A 37 -44.27 19.04 23.87
CA GLU A 37 -44.59 18.67 22.48
C GLU A 37 -43.68 19.43 21.48
N GLN A 38 -43.43 20.72 21.70
CA GLN A 38 -42.50 21.50 20.87
C GLN A 38 -41.05 21.02 21.00
N PHE A 39 -40.59 20.64 22.21
CA PHE A 39 -39.27 20.05 22.40
C PHE A 39 -39.13 18.73 21.64
N ASP A 40 -40.16 17.88 21.65
CA ASP A 40 -40.14 16.60 20.92
C ASP A 40 -40.09 16.80 19.40
N VAL A 41 -40.85 17.77 18.86
CA VAL A 41 -40.79 18.15 17.44
C VAL A 41 -39.38 18.63 17.07
N LEU A 42 -38.84 19.60 17.80
CA LEU A 42 -37.51 20.16 17.53
C LEU A 42 -36.40 19.12 17.69
N ARG A 43 -36.51 18.22 18.67
CA ARG A 43 -35.59 17.10 18.84
C ARG A 43 -35.59 16.19 17.62
N THR A 44 -36.77 15.85 17.12
CA THR A 44 -36.93 14.99 15.94
C THR A 44 -36.35 15.66 14.70
N GLU A 45 -36.61 16.95 14.49
CA GLU A 45 -36.03 17.72 13.39
C GLU A 45 -34.51 17.82 13.48
N LEU A 46 -33.97 18.10 14.68
CA LEU A 46 -32.53 18.17 14.91
C LEU A 46 -31.85 16.83 14.61
N GLN A 47 -32.45 15.71 15.05
CA GLN A 47 -31.96 14.38 14.72
C GLN A 47 -32.00 14.11 13.22
N ALA A 48 -33.10 14.46 12.54
CA ALA A 48 -33.22 14.29 11.08
C ALA A 48 -32.20 15.14 10.30
N VAL A 49 -31.93 16.37 10.74
CA VAL A 49 -30.87 17.22 10.16
C VAL A 49 -29.49 16.62 10.42
N SER A 50 -29.21 16.15 11.64
CA SER A 50 -27.93 15.51 11.97
C SER A 50 -27.67 14.30 11.07
N THR A 51 -28.65 13.40 10.91
CA THR A 51 -28.52 12.22 10.04
C THR A 51 -28.24 12.61 8.58
N ARG A 52 -28.83 13.70 8.07
CA ARG A 52 -28.54 14.19 6.71
C ARG A 52 -27.15 14.79 6.58
N ILE A 53 -26.69 15.52 7.59
CA ILE A 53 -25.31 16.04 7.63
C ILE A 53 -24.34 14.87 7.66
N ASP A 54 -24.58 13.87 8.50
CA ASP A 54 -23.75 12.67 8.60
C ASP A 54 -23.72 11.91 7.28
N ALA A 55 -24.86 11.70 6.62
CA ALA A 55 -24.94 11.07 5.31
C ALA A 55 -24.12 11.83 4.26
N ALA A 56 -24.22 13.16 4.22
CA ALA A 56 -23.45 13.98 3.29
C ALA A 56 -21.94 13.92 3.58
N ILE A 57 -21.53 13.91 4.85
CA ILE A 57 -20.12 13.75 5.24
C ILE A 57 -19.60 12.36 4.85
N ILE A 58 -20.42 11.33 5.02
CA ILE A 58 -20.11 9.96 4.58
C ILE A 58 -19.94 9.92 3.07
N GLU A 59 -20.85 10.52 2.29
CA GLU A 59 -20.74 10.62 0.83
C GLU A 59 -19.46 11.34 0.39
N LEU A 60 -19.09 12.43 1.06
CA LEU A 60 -17.83 13.13 0.80
C LEU A 60 -16.59 12.26 1.08
N SER A 61 -16.73 11.27 1.96
CA SER A 61 -15.68 10.35 2.37
C SER A 61 -15.76 9.00 1.65
N GLN A 62 -16.77 8.78 0.80
CA GLN A 62 -16.92 7.50 0.13
C GLN A 62 -15.76 7.28 -0.85
N PRO A 63 -15.16 6.08 -0.81
CA PRO A 63 -14.09 5.75 -1.72
C PRO A 63 -14.62 5.73 -3.15
N THR A 64 -13.89 6.36 -4.06
CA THR A 64 -14.15 6.20 -5.48
C THR A 64 -13.84 4.76 -5.89
N ASP A 65 -14.51 4.24 -6.92
CA ASP A 65 -14.22 2.91 -7.46
C ASP A 65 -12.73 2.73 -7.78
N GLU A 66 -12.10 3.78 -8.32
CA GLU A 66 -10.66 3.85 -8.54
C GLU A 66 -9.84 3.63 -7.26
N GLY A 67 -10.25 4.25 -6.15
CA GLY A 67 -9.59 4.06 -4.86
C GLY A 67 -9.73 2.63 -4.36
N ILE A 68 -10.91 2.04 -4.50
CA ILE A 68 -11.18 0.64 -4.11
C ILE A 68 -10.30 -0.31 -4.94
N GLU A 69 -10.20 -0.09 -6.25
CA GLU A 69 -9.37 -0.88 -7.16
C GLU A 69 -7.88 -0.83 -6.72
N PHE A 70 -7.36 0.38 -6.45
CA PHE A 70 -5.99 0.52 -5.97
C PHE A 70 -5.75 -0.14 -4.62
N VAL A 71 -6.69 -0.08 -3.67
CA VAL A 71 -6.57 -0.80 -2.39
C VAL A 71 -6.48 -2.31 -2.63
N SER A 72 -7.36 -2.85 -3.48
CA SER A 72 -7.35 -4.27 -3.82
C SER A 72 -6.01 -4.69 -4.42
N LYS A 73 -5.52 -3.90 -5.38
CA LYS A 73 -4.24 -4.12 -6.04
C LYS A 73 -3.06 -4.07 -5.07
N ILE A 74 -3.00 -3.08 -4.18
CA ILE A 74 -1.91 -3.00 -3.20
C ILE A 74 -1.96 -4.18 -2.22
N ARG A 75 -3.16 -4.61 -1.82
CA ARG A 75 -3.32 -5.74 -0.90
C ARG A 75 -2.96 -7.08 -1.52
N SER A 76 -3.09 -7.26 -2.83
CA SER A 76 -2.63 -8.49 -3.48
C SER A 76 -1.13 -8.72 -3.31
N ALA A 77 -0.33 -7.67 -3.07
CA ALA A 77 1.09 -7.79 -2.76
C ALA A 77 1.36 -8.65 -1.51
N LYS A 78 0.43 -8.70 -0.55
CA LYS A 78 0.58 -9.50 0.68
C LYS A 78 0.68 -11.00 0.41
N ALA A 79 0.09 -11.48 -0.69
CA ALA A 79 0.06 -12.90 -1.04
C ALA A 79 1.26 -13.32 -1.90
N ILE A 80 2.11 -12.38 -2.30
CA ILE A 80 3.22 -12.64 -3.21
C ILE A 80 4.35 -13.30 -2.43
N LEU A 81 4.82 -14.45 -2.91
CA LEU A 81 5.93 -15.17 -2.30
C LEU A 81 7.28 -14.84 -2.95
N SER A 82 7.26 -14.38 -4.20
CA SER A 82 8.45 -13.97 -4.95
C SER A 82 8.12 -12.85 -5.93
N LEU A 83 8.99 -11.85 -6.00
CA LEU A 83 8.83 -10.70 -6.88
C LEU A 83 9.31 -11.03 -8.29
N SER A 84 8.47 -10.70 -9.28
CA SER A 84 8.86 -10.76 -10.68
C SER A 84 9.79 -9.58 -11.06
N SER A 85 10.54 -9.70 -12.15
CA SER A 85 11.42 -8.62 -12.65
C SER A 85 10.69 -7.26 -12.87
N PRO A 86 9.47 -7.21 -13.44
CA PRO A 86 8.71 -5.96 -13.54
C PRO A 86 8.37 -5.34 -12.18
N MET A 87 8.07 -6.18 -11.18
CA MET A 87 7.79 -5.72 -9.82
C MET A 87 9.04 -5.18 -9.13
N LEU A 88 10.18 -5.85 -9.28
CA LEU A 88 11.47 -5.37 -8.77
C LEU A 88 11.81 -4.00 -9.38
N THR A 89 11.64 -3.86 -10.69
CA THR A 89 11.85 -2.58 -11.38
C THR A 89 10.93 -1.48 -10.84
N THR A 90 9.66 -1.81 -10.57
CA THR A 90 8.66 -0.88 -10.04
C THR A 90 8.99 -0.49 -8.60
N LEU A 91 9.34 -1.48 -7.78
CA LEU A 91 9.82 -1.33 -6.40
C LEU A 91 10.98 -0.34 -6.35
N SER A 92 12.05 -0.60 -7.09
CA SER A 92 13.24 0.25 -7.10
C SER A 92 12.89 1.67 -7.51
N LYS A 93 12.16 1.87 -8.61
CA LYS A 93 11.77 3.21 -9.09
C LYS A 93 10.94 3.99 -8.06
N ASN A 94 10.03 3.32 -7.35
CA ASN A 94 9.22 3.94 -6.30
C ASN A 94 10.06 4.28 -5.09
N LEU A 95 10.90 3.37 -4.60
CA LEU A 95 11.76 3.61 -3.45
C LEU A 95 12.74 4.76 -3.72
N TYR A 96 13.36 4.78 -4.91
CA TYR A 96 14.16 5.92 -5.34
C TYR A 96 13.36 7.22 -5.28
N LEU A 97 12.14 7.25 -5.81
CA LEU A 97 11.33 8.47 -5.81
C LEU A 97 10.90 8.91 -4.40
N ILE A 98 10.47 7.96 -3.56
CA ILE A 98 9.97 8.22 -2.21
C ILE A 98 11.08 8.76 -1.30
N PHE A 99 12.26 8.16 -1.35
CA PHE A 99 13.38 8.50 -0.47
C PHE A 99 14.33 9.55 -1.04
N ASN A 100 14.41 9.72 -2.36
CA ASN A 100 15.15 10.77 -3.05
C ASN A 100 14.20 11.71 -3.82
N CYS A 101 13.23 12.29 -3.10
CA CYS A 101 12.22 13.21 -3.63
C CYS A 101 12.82 14.21 -4.65
N PRO A 102 12.07 14.57 -5.71
CA PRO A 102 12.59 15.46 -6.74
C PRO A 102 12.95 16.83 -6.15
N LYS A 103 14.15 17.34 -6.42
CA LYS A 103 14.62 18.66 -5.94
C LYS A 103 14.18 19.77 -6.89
N GLU A 104 13.74 20.90 -6.34
CA GLU A 104 13.50 22.12 -7.14
C GLU A 104 14.82 22.69 -7.68
N SER A 105 14.75 23.25 -8.88
CA SER A 105 15.84 24.00 -9.51
C SER A 105 15.35 25.40 -9.84
N ASN A 106 16.26 26.37 -9.78
CA ASN A 106 15.98 27.74 -10.21
C ASN A 106 15.70 27.83 -11.72
N LEU A 107 16.12 26.82 -12.49
CA LEU A 107 15.85 26.69 -13.92
C LEU A 107 14.47 26.08 -14.22
N ASP A 108 13.77 25.57 -13.20
CA ASP A 108 12.45 24.99 -13.39
C ASP A 108 11.39 26.07 -13.66
N SER A 109 10.53 25.83 -14.64
CA SER A 109 9.33 26.65 -14.83
C SER A 109 8.42 26.59 -13.59
N ALA A 110 7.54 27.59 -13.44
CA ALA A 110 6.56 27.61 -12.34
C ALA A 110 5.72 26.33 -12.29
N GLN A 111 5.34 25.79 -13.45
CA GLN A 111 4.58 24.55 -13.56
C GLN A 111 5.40 23.32 -13.12
N VAL A 112 6.68 23.25 -13.46
CA VAL A 112 7.56 22.14 -13.05
C VAL A 112 7.78 22.18 -11.54
N ARG A 113 8.04 23.37 -10.96
CA ARG A 113 8.16 23.52 -9.50
C ARG A 113 6.90 23.10 -8.78
N MET A 114 5.72 23.51 -9.25
CA MET A 114 4.44 23.07 -8.69
C MET A 114 4.32 21.53 -8.68
N ARG A 115 4.63 20.86 -9.80
CA ARG A 115 4.58 19.39 -9.87
C ARG A 115 5.59 18.73 -8.92
N LYS A 116 6.81 19.27 -8.82
CA LYS A 116 7.83 18.76 -7.90
C LYS A 116 7.39 18.89 -6.44
N ARG A 117 6.85 20.05 -6.03
CA ARG A 117 6.27 20.25 -4.69
C ARG A 117 5.17 19.24 -4.41
N HIS A 118 4.27 19.03 -5.37
CA HIS A 118 3.20 18.06 -5.24
C HIS A 118 3.73 16.64 -4.98
N THR A 119 4.70 16.22 -5.79
CA THR A 119 5.35 14.91 -5.62
C THR A 119 6.10 14.84 -4.28
N GLN A 120 6.79 15.89 -3.85
CA GLN A 120 7.46 15.96 -2.54
C GLN A 120 6.47 15.74 -1.40
N THR A 121 5.33 16.44 -1.40
CA THR A 121 4.27 16.26 -0.39
C THR A 121 3.78 14.81 -0.32
N ARG A 122 3.56 14.16 -1.47
CA ARG A 122 3.15 12.75 -1.51
C ARG A 122 4.24 11.80 -0.98
N CYS A 123 5.49 12.03 -1.38
CA CYS A 123 6.61 11.23 -0.90
C CYS A 123 6.82 11.39 0.61
N GLU A 124 6.63 12.59 1.15
CA GLU A 124 6.65 12.84 2.59
C GLU A 124 5.52 12.11 3.31
N LYS A 125 4.28 12.19 2.83
CA LYS A 125 3.15 11.42 3.41
C LYS A 125 3.42 9.91 3.40
N LEU A 126 4.02 9.37 2.33
CA LEU A 126 4.40 7.95 2.24
C LEU A 126 5.50 7.58 3.24
N ARG A 127 6.55 8.40 3.39
CA ARG A 127 7.64 8.15 4.35
C ARG A 127 7.16 8.11 5.81
N HIS A 128 6.05 8.77 6.13
CA HIS A 128 5.42 8.70 7.45
C HIS A 128 4.53 7.47 7.65
N GLN A 129 4.38 6.60 6.64
CA GLN A 129 3.65 5.35 6.79
C GLN A 129 4.53 4.23 7.33
N HIS A 130 3.87 3.14 7.74
CA HIS A 130 4.57 1.94 8.15
C HIS A 130 5.39 1.34 6.99
N PRO A 131 6.60 0.81 7.23
CA PRO A 131 7.45 0.24 6.17
C PRO A 131 6.75 -0.77 5.27
N HIS A 132 5.93 -1.67 5.83
CA HIS A 132 5.18 -2.65 5.03
C HIS A 132 4.25 -1.97 4.02
N VAL A 133 3.60 -0.86 4.40
CA VAL A 133 2.71 -0.11 3.50
C VAL A 133 3.49 0.51 2.35
N ILE A 134 4.65 1.11 2.65
CA ILE A 134 5.56 1.68 1.65
C ILE A 134 6.02 0.59 0.67
N ALA A 135 6.38 -0.59 1.16
CA ALA A 135 6.81 -1.71 0.33
C ALA A 135 5.68 -2.25 -0.56
N MET A 136 4.49 -2.54 -0.02
CA MET A 136 3.33 -2.98 -0.82
C MET A 136 2.96 -1.94 -1.89
N TRP A 137 2.94 -0.66 -1.52
CA TRP A 137 2.72 0.44 -2.47
C TRP A 137 3.74 0.44 -3.59
N SER A 138 5.02 0.32 -3.23
CA SER A 138 6.14 0.40 -4.16
C SER A 138 6.19 -0.77 -5.13
N MET A 139 5.65 -1.94 -4.75
CA MET A 139 5.57 -3.11 -5.62
C MET A 139 4.48 -2.99 -6.69
N GLU A 140 3.34 -2.36 -6.37
CA GLU A 140 2.11 -2.48 -7.17
C GLU A 140 1.77 -1.24 -8.00
N LEU A 141 2.14 -0.05 -7.53
CA LEU A 141 1.78 1.20 -8.18
C LEU A 141 2.96 1.80 -8.91
N LEU A 142 2.85 1.98 -10.22
CA LEU A 142 3.87 2.71 -10.98
C LEU A 142 3.98 4.16 -10.50
N PRO A 143 5.18 4.77 -10.49
CA PRO A 143 5.34 6.18 -10.13
C PRO A 143 4.44 7.12 -10.93
N SER A 144 4.22 6.84 -12.22
CA SER A 144 3.34 7.64 -13.08
C SER A 144 1.90 7.70 -12.58
N THR A 145 1.43 6.65 -11.92
CA THR A 145 0.06 6.54 -11.38
C THR A 145 -0.13 7.49 -10.21
N TRP A 146 0.82 7.58 -9.28
CA TRP A 146 0.60 8.30 -8.03
C TRP A 146 1.45 9.56 -7.84
N LYS A 147 2.48 9.84 -8.66
CA LYS A 147 3.37 10.98 -8.37
C LYS A 147 2.78 12.35 -8.75
N THR A 148 1.81 12.41 -9.66
CA THR A 148 1.20 13.67 -10.13
C THR A 148 -0.32 13.64 -10.07
N SER A 149 -0.92 14.84 -10.06
CA SER A 149 -2.37 15.04 -10.09
C SER A 149 -3.06 14.54 -11.36
N ARG A 150 -2.31 14.29 -12.46
CA ARG A 150 -2.87 13.67 -13.67
C ARG A 150 -3.05 12.16 -13.57
N GLY A 151 -2.33 11.51 -12.67
CA GLY A 151 -2.44 10.06 -12.47
C GLY A 151 -3.52 9.75 -11.45
N MET A 152 -3.28 10.12 -10.20
CA MET A 152 -4.16 9.85 -9.06
C MET A 152 -4.52 11.16 -8.40
N ALA A 153 -5.80 11.38 -8.12
CA ALA A 153 -6.27 12.56 -7.39
C ALA A 153 -5.84 12.53 -5.92
N ASP A 154 -5.71 13.68 -5.27
CA ASP A 154 -5.27 13.75 -3.86
C ASP A 154 -6.23 13.03 -2.91
N LYS A 155 -7.54 13.16 -3.14
CA LYS A 155 -8.55 12.43 -2.36
C LYS A 155 -8.35 10.91 -2.41
N VAL A 156 -7.95 10.39 -3.57
CA VAL A 156 -7.69 8.95 -3.76
C VAL A 156 -6.41 8.57 -3.05
N PHE A 157 -5.35 9.36 -3.23
CA PHE A 157 -4.09 9.15 -2.55
C PHE A 157 -4.25 9.12 -1.02
N ASP A 158 -4.95 10.12 -0.46
CA ASP A 158 -5.19 10.22 0.97
C ASP A 158 -6.10 9.10 1.49
N PHE A 159 -7.11 8.69 0.71
CA PHE A 159 -7.92 7.50 0.98
C PHE A 159 -7.06 6.23 1.07
N LEU A 160 -6.12 6.02 0.14
CA LEU A 160 -5.23 4.86 0.15
C LEU A 160 -4.34 4.85 1.39
N ILE A 161 -3.73 6.00 1.72
CA ILE A 161 -2.88 6.15 2.92
C ILE A 161 -3.66 5.78 4.18
N SER A 162 -4.88 6.33 4.34
CA SER A 162 -5.72 6.05 5.49
C SER A 162 -6.11 4.57 5.57
N THR A 163 -6.55 4.00 4.44
CA THR A 163 -7.10 2.64 4.37
C THR A 163 -6.05 1.55 4.57
N LEU A 164 -4.81 1.81 4.13
CA LEU A 164 -3.71 0.83 4.21
C LEU A 164 -2.88 0.98 5.49
N LYS A 165 -3.15 1.97 6.35
CA LYS A 165 -2.32 2.30 7.54
C LYS A 165 -2.00 1.10 8.44
N ALA A 166 -2.97 0.20 8.63
CA ALA A 166 -2.82 -1.01 9.45
C ALA A 166 -2.28 -2.24 8.69
N ASP A 167 -2.13 -2.16 7.37
CA ASP A 167 -1.79 -3.31 6.54
C ASP A 167 -0.32 -3.72 6.70
N ARG A 168 -0.11 -5.02 6.90
CA ARG A 168 1.20 -5.65 7.03
C ARG A 168 1.26 -6.90 6.14
N PHE A 169 2.44 -7.20 5.62
CA PHE A 169 2.77 -8.55 5.15
C PHE A 169 2.56 -9.58 6.26
N SER A 170 1.90 -10.69 5.93
CA SER A 170 1.85 -11.88 6.79
C SER A 170 3.15 -12.68 6.70
N LYS A 171 3.74 -12.74 5.50
CA LYS A 171 5.06 -13.32 5.23
C LYS A 171 5.82 -12.40 4.28
N LEU A 172 7.09 -12.15 4.57
CA LEU A 172 7.94 -11.33 3.71
C LEU A 172 8.52 -12.18 2.57
N PRO A 173 8.44 -11.72 1.31
CA PRO A 173 9.14 -12.37 0.20
C PRO A 173 10.66 -12.24 0.38
N SER A 174 11.42 -13.32 0.27
CA SER A 174 12.89 -13.27 0.34
C SER A 174 13.48 -12.35 -0.75
N SER A 175 12.92 -12.43 -1.96
CA SER A 175 13.23 -11.53 -3.07
C SER A 175 13.04 -10.04 -2.75
N LEU A 176 12.11 -9.67 -1.87
CA LEU A 176 11.96 -8.30 -1.39
C LEU A 176 13.13 -7.93 -0.48
N CYS A 177 13.49 -8.79 0.47
CA CYS A 177 14.64 -8.56 1.35
C CYS A 177 15.94 -8.39 0.55
N HIS A 178 16.23 -9.31 -0.38
CA HIS A 178 17.41 -9.19 -1.25
C HIS A 178 17.39 -7.90 -2.06
N ALA A 179 16.25 -7.53 -2.65
CA ALA A 179 16.14 -6.29 -3.42
C ALA A 179 16.40 -5.04 -2.55
N LEU A 180 15.86 -5.01 -1.33
CA LEU A 180 16.09 -3.92 -0.39
C LEU A 180 17.55 -3.85 0.05
N GLN A 181 18.21 -4.99 0.22
CA GLN A 181 19.63 -5.06 0.54
C GLN A 181 20.47 -4.49 -0.61
N SER A 182 20.26 -4.96 -1.85
CA SER A 182 20.98 -4.43 -3.01
C SER A 182 20.76 -2.92 -3.17
N LEU A 183 19.52 -2.44 -3.02
CA LEU A 183 19.23 -1.00 -3.07
C LEU A 183 19.90 -0.21 -1.94
N SER A 184 20.20 -0.84 -0.80
CA SER A 184 20.90 -0.19 0.32
C SER A 184 22.40 -0.04 0.08
N GLU A 185 22.95 -0.77 -0.88
CA GLU A 185 24.37 -0.73 -1.26
C GLU A 185 24.59 0.17 -2.50
N GLU A 186 23.55 0.41 -3.30
CA GLU A 186 23.59 1.17 -4.55
C GLU A 186 23.23 2.67 -4.39
N GLU A 187 23.86 3.53 -5.20
CA GLU A 187 23.43 4.92 -5.32
C GLU A 187 22.07 5.05 -6.02
N PRO A 188 21.25 6.07 -5.70
CA PRO A 188 21.45 7.09 -4.66
C PRO A 188 20.93 6.73 -3.25
N LEU A 189 20.56 5.47 -2.99
CA LEU A 189 19.93 5.09 -1.72
C LEU A 189 20.92 4.69 -0.63
N ASN A 190 22.12 4.27 -1.00
CA ASN A 190 23.21 3.93 -0.07
C ASN A 190 23.50 5.04 0.96
N ASN A 191 23.44 6.31 0.56
CA ASN A 191 23.69 7.46 1.41
C ASN A 191 22.41 8.04 2.06
N CYS A 192 21.25 7.41 1.88
CA CYS A 192 19.97 7.90 2.38
C CYS A 192 19.63 7.27 3.74
N THR A 193 19.90 7.98 4.85
CA THR A 193 19.64 7.47 6.22
C THR A 193 18.19 7.06 6.44
N SER A 194 17.22 7.80 5.88
CA SER A 194 15.81 7.43 5.98
C SER A 194 15.48 6.12 5.25
N PHE A 195 16.16 5.83 4.14
CA PHE A 195 16.01 4.56 3.44
C PHE A 195 16.67 3.42 4.22
N GLN A 196 17.86 3.65 4.78
CA GLN A 196 18.54 2.65 5.62
C GLN A 196 17.68 2.26 6.84
N GLY A 197 17.08 3.24 7.50
CA GLY A 197 16.11 3.01 8.57
C GLY A 197 14.92 2.16 8.08
N PHE A 198 14.35 2.50 6.93
CA PHE A 198 13.29 1.72 6.30
C PHE A 198 13.71 0.28 5.95
N ALA A 199 14.86 0.07 5.31
CA ALA A 199 15.33 -1.26 4.89
C ALA A 199 15.62 -2.16 6.10
N SER A 200 16.16 -1.58 7.18
CA SER A 200 16.48 -2.29 8.42
C SER A 200 15.27 -2.96 9.09
N HIS A 201 14.04 -2.54 8.79
CA HIS A 201 12.82 -3.22 9.25
C HIS A 201 12.61 -4.62 8.64
N PHE A 202 13.25 -4.93 7.52
CA PHE A 202 13.05 -6.16 6.77
C PHE A 202 14.24 -7.13 6.87
N MET A 203 15.42 -6.64 7.22
CA MET A 203 16.65 -7.43 7.36
C MET A 203 16.79 -8.33 8.61
N PRO A 204 16.01 -8.21 9.71
CA PRO A 204 16.18 -9.08 10.88
C PRO A 204 15.84 -10.57 10.65
N GLN A 205 15.40 -10.96 9.45
CA GLN A 205 14.88 -12.31 9.16
C GLN A 205 15.79 -13.19 8.30
N LEU A 206 16.96 -12.74 7.85
CA LEU A 206 17.85 -13.55 6.99
C LEU A 206 18.75 -14.52 7.76
N HIS A 207 18.73 -14.53 9.10
CA HIS A 207 19.72 -15.27 9.88
C HIS A 207 19.26 -16.61 10.48
N LEU A 208 18.03 -17.09 10.21
CA LEU A 208 17.50 -18.32 10.82
C LEU A 208 17.27 -19.51 9.86
N ASP A 209 17.30 -19.31 8.53
CA ASP A 209 16.94 -20.38 7.59
C ASP A 209 18.14 -21.03 6.86
N GLU A 210 19.37 -20.54 7.02
CA GLU A 210 20.55 -21.04 6.26
C GLU A 210 21.45 -22.03 7.02
N VAL A 211 21.09 -22.51 8.23
CA VAL A 211 21.98 -23.37 9.05
C VAL A 211 21.69 -24.87 8.96
N GLU A 212 20.63 -25.33 8.26
CA GLU A 212 20.21 -26.75 8.34
C GLU A 212 20.49 -27.66 7.13
N GLU A 213 21.14 -27.20 6.04
CA GLU A 213 21.36 -28.07 4.85
C GLU A 213 22.79 -28.58 4.60
N ASP A 214 23.81 -28.17 5.37
CA ASP A 214 25.21 -28.48 4.98
C ASP A 214 25.93 -29.57 5.81
N ASN A 215 25.23 -30.32 6.67
CA ASN A 215 25.89 -31.29 7.57
C ASN A 215 25.68 -32.79 7.23
N CYS A 216 25.31 -33.12 5.98
CA CYS A 216 25.10 -34.52 5.57
C CYS A 216 25.96 -34.98 4.37
N MET A 217 27.21 -34.53 4.22
CA MET A 217 28.11 -35.08 3.19
C MET A 217 29.59 -35.13 3.60
N THR A 218 29.92 -35.64 4.80
CA THR A 218 31.31 -36.08 5.05
C THR A 218 31.35 -37.25 6.04
N LYS A 219 31.26 -38.48 5.52
CA LYS A 219 31.91 -39.69 6.08
C LYS A 219 31.82 -40.83 5.07
N GLY A 220 32.96 -41.27 4.56
CA GLY A 220 33.08 -42.55 3.85
C GLY A 220 34.08 -42.58 2.68
N ARG A 221 35.38 -42.51 2.97
CA ARG A 221 36.46 -42.81 2.03
C ARG A 221 37.26 -44.00 2.56
N SER A 222 37.23 -45.14 1.85
CA SER A 222 38.27 -46.19 1.77
C SER A 222 37.85 -47.17 0.65
N ARG A 223 38.55 -47.16 -0.50
CA ARG A 223 39.54 -48.16 -0.99
C ARG A 223 38.90 -49.55 -1.21
N ASP A 224 38.89 -50.12 -2.42
CA ASP A 224 40.06 -50.66 -3.13
C ASP A 224 39.92 -50.75 -4.67
N LEU A 225 41.05 -51.08 -5.29
CA LEU A 225 41.37 -51.11 -6.73
C LEU A 225 41.03 -52.44 -7.44
N SER A 226 40.42 -52.35 -8.64
CA SER A 226 40.65 -53.07 -9.94
C SER A 226 40.68 -54.62 -10.04
N PRO A 227 40.64 -55.26 -11.26
CA PRO A 227 40.12 -54.87 -12.59
C PRO A 227 39.32 -56.00 -13.35
N GLU A 228 38.86 -55.65 -14.56
CA GLU A 228 38.54 -56.48 -15.76
C GLU A 228 37.34 -57.46 -15.81
N GLY A 229 36.57 -57.39 -16.91
CA GLY A 229 35.57 -58.38 -17.30
C GLY A 229 34.55 -57.88 -18.33
N GLU A 230 34.61 -58.42 -19.54
CA GLU A 230 33.88 -58.11 -20.78
C GLU A 230 32.33 -58.22 -20.79
N ALA A 231 31.77 -57.49 -21.76
CA ALA A 231 30.64 -57.80 -22.66
C ALA A 231 29.24 -58.16 -22.10
N ALA A 232 28.23 -57.34 -22.46
CA ALA A 232 27.19 -57.74 -23.42
C ALA A 232 26.07 -56.68 -23.55
N SER A 233 25.86 -56.24 -24.79
CA SER A 233 24.56 -56.13 -25.47
C SER A 233 23.28 -56.01 -24.60
N ASN A 234 22.59 -54.86 -24.65
CA ASN A 234 21.18 -54.92 -25.04
C ASN A 234 20.63 -53.58 -25.57
N LYS A 235 19.95 -53.70 -26.72
CA LYS A 235 19.15 -52.68 -27.38
C LYS A 235 17.91 -52.37 -26.54
N ARG A 236 17.49 -51.10 -26.47
CA ARG A 236 16.06 -50.74 -26.51
C ARG A 236 15.88 -49.28 -26.91
N SER A 237 15.38 -49.13 -28.13
CA SER A 237 14.79 -47.91 -28.69
C SER A 237 13.45 -47.65 -28.00
N CYS A 238 13.21 -46.42 -27.59
CA CYS A 238 11.87 -45.89 -27.34
C CYS A 238 11.78 -44.48 -27.95
N THR A 239 11.42 -44.45 -29.22
CA THR A 239 10.72 -43.33 -29.86
C THR A 239 9.34 -43.16 -29.23
N VAL A 240 9.02 -41.95 -28.76
CA VAL A 240 7.62 -41.53 -28.52
C VAL A 240 7.38 -40.21 -29.24
N GLU A 241 6.39 -40.27 -30.13
CA GLU A 241 5.85 -39.21 -30.99
C GLU A 241 5.49 -37.93 -30.24
N ARG A 242 5.87 -36.80 -30.83
CA ARG A 242 5.34 -35.48 -30.50
C ARG A 242 4.20 -35.17 -31.46
N LYS A 243 2.96 -35.51 -31.08
CA LYS A 243 1.76 -35.08 -31.84
C LYS A 243 1.46 -33.61 -31.56
N GLN A 244 1.49 -32.83 -32.62
CA GLN A 244 0.89 -31.51 -32.73
C GLN A 244 -0.64 -31.63 -32.65
N LEU A 245 -1.30 -30.74 -31.92
CA LEU A 245 -2.73 -30.52 -32.03
C LEU A 245 -3.01 -29.01 -32.04
N LEU A 246 -3.31 -28.57 -33.26
CA LEU A 246 -3.89 -27.27 -33.61
C LEU A 246 -5.25 -27.08 -32.92
N LYS A 247 -5.48 -25.90 -32.36
CA LYS A 247 -6.82 -25.33 -32.17
C LYS A 247 -6.78 -23.85 -32.58
N GLY A 248 -7.44 -23.54 -33.68
CA GLY A 248 -7.75 -22.15 -34.07
C GLY A 248 -8.97 -21.63 -33.32
N PRO A 249 -9.27 -20.31 -33.40
CA PRO A 249 -10.55 -19.79 -32.96
C PRO A 249 -11.52 -19.61 -34.13
N PHE A 250 -12.73 -20.10 -33.85
CA PHE A 250 -13.97 -19.89 -34.58
C PHE A 250 -14.43 -18.42 -34.52
N THR A 251 -15.07 -18.01 -35.59
CA THR A 251 -15.89 -16.81 -35.78
C THR A 251 -17.25 -16.90 -35.05
N GLY A 252 -17.76 -15.75 -34.60
CA GLY A 252 -19.18 -15.53 -34.22
C GLY A 252 -19.33 -14.08 -33.77
N LEU A 253 -19.90 -13.22 -34.62
CA LEU A 253 -21.30 -12.74 -34.61
C LEU A 253 -21.48 -11.51 -33.72
#